data_AF-A0A943C3B3-F1
#
_entry.id   AF-A0A943C3B3-F1
#
_cell.length_a   1.000
_cell.length_b   1.000
_cell.length_c   1.000
_cell.angle_alpha   90.00
_cell.angle_beta   90.00
_cell.angle_gamma   90.00
#
_symmetry.space_group_name_H-M   'P 1'
#
loop_
_entity.id
_entity.type
_entity.pdbx_description
1 polymer ?
#
loop_
_entity_poly.entity_id
_entity_poly.type
_entity_poly.pdbx_seq_one_letter_code
_entity_poly.pdbx_strand_id
1 'polypeptide(L)'
;MDRIKIQNLEVFGHHGVFSEETKLGQKFLVNATLYTSTRAAGYSDDLENSINYGEVCHFITRYMQNHTFKLIEAVAEHMAQAMLMEYPLLKKIDLEIQKPWAPIGLPLENVSVEISRGWHTVYLSVGSNLGERQQFLRAAVKLLQECTEIRNVKASKLVETAPYGYTDQPAFLNGAIELETLFTPQELLIVIHKIEADLGRERVIHWGPRTIDLDIVFYDDEIVAEPELIIPHVDMQNRLFVLEPLFMLCPGKVHPVLHKTVAQLRQELISKSQNG
;
A
#
# COMPACT_ATOMS: atom_id res chain seq x y z
N MET A 1 11.08 -2.03 -15.25
CA MET A 1 9.71 -1.58 -15.52
C MET A 1 9.79 -0.44 -16.51
N ASP A 2 8.93 -0.44 -17.54
CA ASP A 2 8.94 0.61 -18.57
C ASP A 2 8.32 1.90 -18.03
N ARG A 3 8.48 3.01 -18.76
CA ARG A 3 8.00 4.32 -18.32
C ARG A 3 7.57 5.23 -19.46
N ILE A 4 6.53 6.01 -19.20
CA ILE A 4 6.09 7.15 -20.03
C ILE A 4 6.46 8.42 -19.29
N LYS A 5 7.03 9.41 -19.98
CA LYS A 5 7.46 10.68 -19.37
C LYS A 5 6.71 11.86 -19.97
N ILE A 6 6.18 12.71 -19.10
CA ILE A 6 5.61 14.01 -19.41
C ILE A 6 6.55 15.04 -18.79
N GLN A 7 7.00 16.02 -19.58
CA GLN A 7 7.98 17.01 -19.16
C GLN A 7 7.46 18.42 -19.41
N ASN A 8 7.60 19.28 -18.41
CA ASN A 8 7.27 20.69 -18.42
C ASN A 8 5.84 20.96 -18.93
N LEU A 9 4.88 20.14 -18.52
CA LEU A 9 3.47 20.41 -18.81
C LEU A 9 3.09 21.71 -18.10
N GLU A 10 2.82 22.75 -18.87
CA GLU A 10 2.48 24.06 -18.33
C GLU A 10 1.02 24.08 -17.89
N VAL A 11 0.78 24.42 -16.63
CA VAL A 11 -0.57 24.52 -16.07
C VAL A 11 -0.70 25.84 -15.32
N PHE A 12 -1.76 26.58 -15.62
CA PHE A 12 -2.14 27.76 -14.83
C PHE A 12 -3.09 27.33 -13.72
N GLY A 13 -2.77 27.67 -12.48
CA GLY A 13 -3.54 27.26 -11.30
C GLY A 13 -3.50 28.30 -10.19
N HIS A 14 -4.32 28.08 -9.16
CA HIS A 14 -4.53 29.05 -8.08
C HIS A 14 -3.95 28.56 -6.74
N HIS A 15 -2.90 27.74 -6.76
CA HIS A 15 -2.31 27.19 -5.54
C HIS A 15 -1.36 28.18 -4.86
N GLY A 16 -1.38 28.21 -3.53
CA GLY A 16 -0.52 29.07 -2.72
C GLY A 16 -1.09 29.39 -1.34
N VAL A 17 -0.23 29.84 -0.43
CA VAL A 17 -0.62 30.22 0.93
C VAL A 17 -1.15 31.66 0.94
N PHE A 18 -0.58 32.53 0.10
CA PHE A 18 -0.95 33.94 0.08
C PHE A 18 -2.24 34.18 -0.71
N SER A 19 -3.05 35.12 -0.24
CA SER A 19 -4.36 35.41 -0.84
C SER A 19 -4.24 35.95 -2.28
N GLU A 20 -3.12 36.59 -2.57
CA GLU A 20 -2.75 37.14 -3.85
C GLU A 20 -2.46 36.03 -4.87
N GLU A 21 -1.80 34.94 -4.45
CA GLU A 21 -1.52 33.78 -5.31
C GLU A 21 -2.81 33.07 -5.71
N THR A 22 -3.72 32.89 -4.75
CA THR A 22 -5.01 32.22 -5.00
C THR A 22 -5.96 33.06 -5.84
N LYS A 23 -5.85 34.40 -5.81
CA LYS A 23 -6.64 35.31 -6.65
C LYS A 23 -6.08 35.50 -8.05
N LEU A 24 -4.79 35.78 -8.17
CA LEU A 24 -4.15 36.07 -9.45
C LEU A 24 -3.84 34.81 -10.24
N GLY A 25 -3.58 33.69 -9.54
CA GLY A 25 -3.07 32.48 -10.14
C GLY A 25 -1.61 32.62 -10.57
N GLN A 26 -0.98 31.50 -10.87
CA GLN A 26 0.39 31.47 -11.38
C GLN A 26 0.61 30.25 -12.26
N LYS A 27 1.71 30.29 -13.02
CA LYS A 27 2.16 29.16 -13.84
C LYS A 27 2.87 28.13 -12.96
N PHE A 28 2.52 26.87 -13.17
CA PHE A 28 3.20 25.70 -12.66
C PHE A 28 3.74 24.88 -13.82
N LEU A 29 4.83 24.15 -13.60
CA LEU A 29 5.31 23.13 -14.53
C LEU A 29 5.16 21.77 -13.85
N VAL A 30 4.55 20.82 -14.56
CA VAL A 30 4.37 19.47 -14.05
C VAL A 30 5.23 18.49 -14.84
N ASN A 31 6.05 17.73 -14.13
CA ASN A 31 6.75 16.57 -14.68
C ASN A 31 6.13 15.31 -14.09
N ALA A 32 5.86 14.30 -14.92
CA ALA A 32 5.34 13.02 -14.47
C ALA A 32 6.09 11.87 -15.15
N THR A 33 6.57 10.92 -14.37
CA THR A 33 7.06 9.63 -14.85
C THR A 33 6.07 8.55 -14.44
N LEU A 34 5.36 8.01 -15.43
CA LEU A 34 4.35 6.97 -15.26
C LEU A 34 5.01 5.61 -15.46
N TYR A 35 5.08 4.79 -14.42
CA TYR A 35 5.61 3.44 -14.50
C TYR A 35 4.49 2.47 -14.88
N THR A 36 4.68 1.78 -16.00
CA THR A 36 3.75 0.78 -16.53
C THR A 36 4.50 -0.23 -17.40
N SER A 37 3.86 -1.33 -17.78
CA SER A 37 4.42 -2.26 -18.77
C SER A 37 3.97 -1.79 -20.16
N THR A 38 4.90 -1.46 -21.05
CA THR A 38 4.56 -1.02 -22.41
C THR A 38 4.63 -2.17 -23.42
N ARG A 39 5.04 -3.36 -22.99
CA ARG A 39 5.32 -4.47 -23.89
C ARG A 39 4.09 -4.99 -24.64
N ALA A 40 2.93 -5.05 -23.99
CA ALA A 40 1.69 -5.49 -24.62
C ALA A 40 1.29 -4.50 -25.74
N ALA A 41 1.16 -3.22 -25.41
CA ALA A 41 0.89 -2.16 -26.38
C ALA A 41 1.93 -2.10 -27.51
N GLY A 42 3.21 -2.22 -27.20
CA GLY A 42 4.28 -2.20 -28.20
C GLY A 42 4.26 -3.38 -29.17
N TYR A 43 3.68 -4.51 -28.78
CA TYR A 43 3.50 -5.66 -29.67
C TYR A 43 2.18 -5.59 -30.45
N SER A 44 1.09 -5.17 -29.79
CA SER A 44 -0.24 -5.13 -30.40
C SER A 44 -0.51 -3.88 -31.22
N ASP A 45 0.29 -2.83 -31.04
CA ASP A 45 0.02 -1.47 -31.55
C ASP A 45 -1.39 -0.98 -31.19
N ASP A 46 -1.80 -1.22 -29.94
CA ASP A 46 -3.14 -0.94 -29.44
C ASP A 46 -3.07 -0.01 -28.22
N LEU A 47 -3.78 1.11 -28.29
CA LEU A 47 -3.82 2.12 -27.24
C LEU A 47 -4.53 1.60 -25.98
N GLU A 48 -5.48 0.65 -26.09
CA GLU A 48 -6.18 0.08 -24.93
C GLU A 48 -5.22 -0.67 -23.98
N ASN A 49 -4.08 -1.13 -24.50
CA ASN A 49 -3.02 -1.80 -23.73
C ASN A 49 -1.98 -0.83 -23.15
N SER A 50 -2.19 0.48 -23.28
CA SER A 50 -1.27 1.54 -22.84
C SER A 50 -1.98 2.60 -22.00
N ILE A 51 -1.20 3.50 -21.40
CA ILE A 51 -1.74 4.72 -20.78
C ILE A 51 -1.76 5.82 -21.84
N ASN A 52 -2.93 6.39 -22.09
CA ASN A 52 -3.08 7.52 -23.00
C ASN A 52 -2.50 8.80 -22.36
N TYR A 53 -1.29 9.17 -22.76
CA TYR A 53 -0.61 10.37 -22.23
C TYR A 53 -1.34 11.68 -22.53
N GLY A 54 -2.15 11.74 -23.60
CA GLY A 54 -2.99 12.91 -23.89
C GLY A 54 -4.08 13.10 -22.85
N GLU A 55 -4.77 12.01 -22.48
CA GLU A 55 -5.76 12.01 -21.40
C GLU A 55 -5.11 12.33 -20.05
N VAL A 56 -3.91 11.81 -19.78
CA VAL A 56 -3.16 12.14 -18.56
C VAL A 56 -2.83 13.64 -18.49
N CYS A 57 -2.34 14.25 -19.58
CA CYS A 57 -2.07 15.69 -19.61
C CYS A 57 -3.33 16.53 -19.36
N HIS A 58 -4.46 16.11 -19.93
CA HIS A 58 -5.75 16.76 -19.67
C HIS A 58 -6.24 16.56 -18.24
N PHE A 59 -6.04 15.38 -17.67
CA PHE A 59 -6.35 15.08 -16.28
C PHE A 59 -5.56 16.00 -15.34
N ILE A 60 -4.22 16.05 -15.49
CA ILE A 60 -3.34 16.89 -14.66
C ILE A 60 -3.78 18.35 -14.72
N THR A 61 -3.97 18.87 -15.94
CA THR A 61 -4.40 20.26 -16.16
C THR A 61 -5.73 20.54 -15.47
N ARG A 62 -6.74 19.69 -15.69
CA ARG A 62 -8.07 19.84 -15.09
C ARG A 62 -8.03 19.73 -13.57
N TYR A 63 -7.24 18.79 -13.04
CA TYR A 63 -7.11 18.55 -11.62
C TYR A 63 -6.58 19.79 -10.90
N MET A 64 -5.50 20.38 -11.40
CA MET A 64 -4.92 21.61 -10.83
C MET A 64 -5.79 22.85 -11.02
N GLN A 65 -6.62 22.91 -12.07
CA GLN A 65 -7.54 24.04 -12.29
C GLN A 65 -8.79 23.97 -11.42
N ASN A 66 -9.29 22.76 -11.13
CA ASN A 66 -10.52 22.56 -10.37
C ASN A 66 -10.30 22.48 -8.86
N HIS A 67 -9.06 22.30 -8.41
CA HIS A 67 -8.72 22.25 -7.00
C HIS A 67 -7.76 23.39 -6.63
N THR A 68 -7.99 24.01 -5.49
CA THR A 68 -7.08 25.00 -4.93
C THR A 68 -6.52 24.47 -3.64
N PHE A 69 -5.19 24.39 -3.57
CA PHE A 69 -4.46 23.92 -2.40
C PHE A 69 -3.53 25.02 -1.91
N LYS A 70 -3.26 25.02 -0.61
CA LYS A 70 -2.30 25.96 -0.01
C LYS A 70 -0.85 25.58 -0.34
N LEU A 71 -0.59 24.28 -0.43
CA LEU A 71 0.72 23.65 -0.54
C LEU A 71 0.81 22.89 -1.86
N ILE A 72 1.95 22.95 -2.54
CA ILE A 72 2.19 22.18 -3.77
C ILE A 72 2.46 20.70 -3.45
N GLU A 73 2.87 20.40 -2.23
CA GLU A 73 2.91 19.09 -1.61
C GLU A 73 1.54 18.42 -1.64
N ALA A 74 0.49 19.15 -1.23
CA ALA A 74 -0.87 18.64 -1.25
C ALA A 74 -1.38 18.44 -2.69
N VAL A 75 -1.02 19.33 -3.62
CA VAL A 75 -1.32 19.13 -5.05
C VAL A 75 -0.69 17.82 -5.52
N ALA A 76 0.59 17.62 -5.26
CA ALA A 76 1.32 16.44 -5.68
C ALA A 76 0.69 15.17 -5.07
N GLU A 77 0.45 15.14 -3.76
CA GLU A 77 -0.10 13.98 -3.05
C GLU A 77 -1.46 13.55 -3.61
N HIS A 78 -2.42 14.47 -3.59
CA HIS A 78 -3.79 14.14 -3.98
C HIS A 78 -3.92 13.87 -5.48
N MET A 79 -3.12 14.54 -6.32
CA MET A 79 -3.11 14.27 -7.76
C MET A 79 -2.48 12.90 -8.06
N ALA A 80 -1.37 12.54 -7.41
CA ALA A 80 -0.75 11.23 -7.58
C ALA A 80 -1.70 10.10 -7.17
N GLN A 81 -2.37 10.23 -6.03
CA GLN A 81 -3.38 9.27 -5.58
C GLN A 81 -4.52 9.16 -6.60
N ALA A 82 -5.09 10.28 -7.03
CA ALA A 82 -6.19 10.28 -8.00
C ALA A 82 -5.78 9.63 -9.34
N MET A 83 -4.57 9.90 -9.83
CA MET A 83 -4.05 9.26 -11.04
C MET A 83 -3.85 7.75 -10.86
N LEU A 84 -3.32 7.29 -9.73
CA LEU A 84 -3.12 5.85 -9.45
C LEU A 84 -4.44 5.07 -9.36
N MET A 85 -5.52 5.76 -9.00
CA MET A 85 -6.87 5.20 -8.94
C MET A 85 -7.60 5.26 -10.29
N GLU A 86 -7.41 6.34 -11.06
CA GLU A 86 -8.05 6.55 -12.37
C GLU A 86 -7.47 5.63 -13.46
N TYR A 87 -6.16 5.37 -13.43
CA TYR A 87 -5.46 4.63 -14.49
C TYR A 87 -5.03 3.23 -14.02
N PRO A 88 -5.76 2.14 -14.33
CA PRO A 88 -5.49 0.80 -13.81
C PRO A 88 -4.12 0.23 -14.18
N LEU A 89 -3.59 0.62 -15.34
CA LEU A 89 -2.26 0.21 -15.83
C LEU A 89 -1.11 0.96 -15.14
N LEU A 90 -1.39 2.06 -14.42
CA LEU A 90 -0.39 2.81 -13.67
C LEU A 90 -0.08 2.08 -12.36
N LYS A 91 1.17 1.65 -12.19
CA LYS A 91 1.59 0.97 -10.95
C LYS A 91 2.33 1.90 -10.00
N LYS A 92 3.07 2.86 -10.55
CA LYS A 92 3.83 3.85 -9.80
C LYS A 92 3.89 5.14 -10.59
N ILE A 93 3.95 6.27 -9.91
CA ILE A 93 4.18 7.60 -10.48
C ILE A 93 5.26 8.32 -9.68
N ASP A 94 6.22 8.91 -10.38
CA ASP A 94 7.02 10.01 -9.84
C ASP A 94 6.43 11.31 -10.39
N LEU A 95 6.11 12.25 -9.51
CA LEU A 95 5.42 13.49 -9.86
C LEU A 95 6.17 14.67 -9.24
N GLU A 96 6.56 15.63 -10.09
CA GLU A 96 7.19 16.88 -9.69
C GLU A 96 6.30 18.06 -10.07
N ILE A 97 6.00 18.90 -9.09
CA ILE A 97 5.29 20.17 -9.27
C ILE A 97 6.26 21.30 -9.04
N GLN A 98 6.52 22.06 -10.10
CA GLN A 98 7.43 23.19 -10.09
C GLN A 98 6.67 24.52 -10.04
N LYS A 99 7.22 25.46 -9.27
CA LYS A 99 6.66 26.78 -9.01
C LYS A 99 7.69 27.86 -9.35
N PRO A 100 7.86 28.19 -10.65
CA PRO A 100 8.89 29.13 -11.09
C PRO A 100 8.66 30.56 -10.60
N TRP A 101 7.42 30.93 -10.25
CA TRP A 101 7.05 32.28 -9.80
C TRP A 101 6.77 32.35 -8.30
N ALA A 102 7.39 31.48 -7.51
CA ALA A 102 7.25 31.50 -6.06
C ALA A 102 7.68 32.87 -5.49
N PRO A 103 6.86 33.53 -4.63
CA PRO A 103 7.12 34.87 -4.13
C PRO A 103 8.18 34.88 -3.00
N ILE A 104 9.42 34.52 -3.34
CA ILE A 104 10.53 34.35 -2.39
C ILE A 104 11.35 35.64 -2.23
N GLY A 105 11.32 36.54 -3.22
CA GLY A 105 12.05 37.81 -3.18
C GLY A 105 13.57 37.68 -3.28
N LEU A 106 14.07 36.53 -3.76
CA LEU A 106 15.49 36.21 -3.97
C LEU A 106 15.70 35.69 -5.40
N PRO A 107 16.92 35.78 -5.96
CA PRO A 107 17.22 35.18 -7.25
C PRO A 107 17.27 33.65 -7.12
N LEU A 108 16.39 32.97 -7.85
CA LEU A 108 16.38 31.52 -8.03
C LEU A 108 15.82 31.18 -9.42
N GLU A 109 16.15 29.99 -9.92
CA GLU A 109 15.56 29.48 -11.15
C GLU A 109 14.16 28.93 -10.90
N ASN A 110 14.01 28.08 -9.87
CA ASN A 110 12.76 27.40 -9.58
C ASN A 110 12.72 26.83 -8.14
N VAL A 111 11.51 26.54 -7.66
CA VAL A 111 11.27 25.67 -6.49
C VAL A 111 10.33 24.57 -6.93
N SER A 112 10.59 23.32 -6.51
CA SER A 112 9.72 22.20 -6.81
C SER A 112 9.55 21.26 -5.63
N VAL A 113 8.45 20.51 -5.68
CA VAL A 113 8.19 19.36 -4.82
C VAL A 113 8.07 18.14 -5.72
N GLU A 114 8.84 17.11 -5.40
CA GLU A 114 8.82 15.81 -6.08
C GLU A 114 8.40 14.72 -5.11
N ILE A 115 7.47 13.87 -5.52
CA ILE A 115 7.01 12.71 -4.77
C ILE A 115 7.02 11.45 -5.63
N SER A 116 7.08 10.30 -4.97
CA SER A 116 6.95 8.98 -5.59
C SER A 116 5.85 8.20 -4.89
N ARG A 117 4.82 7.77 -5.61
CA ARG A 117 3.69 6.99 -5.08
C ARG A 117 3.40 5.78 -5.97
N GLY A 118 2.95 4.68 -5.39
CA GLY A 118 2.64 3.49 -6.15
C GLY A 118 1.82 2.48 -5.36
N TRP A 119 1.36 1.46 -6.08
CA TRP A 119 0.69 0.31 -5.48
C TRP A 119 1.72 -0.66 -4.92
N HIS A 120 1.55 -1.01 -3.65
CA HIS A 120 2.42 -1.90 -2.89
C HIS A 120 1.75 -3.24 -2.63
N THR A 121 2.47 -4.34 -2.82
CA THR A 121 1.95 -5.70 -2.54
C THR A 121 2.21 -6.04 -1.08
N VAL A 122 1.16 -6.35 -0.34
CA VAL A 122 1.23 -6.62 1.10
C VAL A 122 0.66 -8.00 1.41
N TYR A 123 1.31 -8.68 2.34
CA TYR A 123 0.84 -9.93 2.91
C TYR A 123 0.54 -9.75 4.38
N LEU A 124 -0.73 -9.97 4.76
CA LEU A 124 -1.18 -9.94 6.14
C LEU A 124 -1.36 -11.36 6.66
N SER A 125 -1.06 -11.57 7.94
CA SER A 125 -1.57 -12.70 8.71
C SER A 125 -2.90 -12.29 9.35
N VAL A 126 -3.86 -13.19 9.39
CA VAL A 126 -5.15 -12.95 10.04
C VAL A 126 -5.51 -14.10 10.97
N GLY A 127 -6.00 -13.78 12.18
CA GLY A 127 -6.37 -14.79 13.18
C GLY A 127 -7.59 -14.39 14.00
N SER A 128 -8.39 -15.37 14.41
CA SER A 128 -9.54 -15.16 15.31
C SER A 128 -9.75 -16.38 16.22
N ASN A 129 -9.97 -16.15 17.53
CA ASN A 129 -10.28 -17.23 18.47
C ASN A 129 -11.49 -16.99 19.39
N LEU A 130 -12.16 -15.85 19.28
CA LEU A 130 -13.38 -15.56 20.05
C LEU A 130 -14.63 -15.54 19.18
N GLY A 131 -15.74 -16.04 19.72
CA GLY A 131 -17.08 -15.97 19.13
C GLY A 131 -17.16 -16.63 17.75
N GLU A 132 -17.84 -15.96 16.82
CA GLU A 132 -18.07 -16.40 15.45
C GLU A 132 -16.83 -16.18 14.57
N ARG A 133 -15.74 -16.91 14.86
CA ARG A 133 -14.40 -16.75 14.26
C ARG A 133 -14.40 -16.56 12.74
N GLN A 134 -15.14 -17.41 12.02
CA GLN A 134 -15.25 -17.30 10.55
C GLN A 134 -15.94 -16.02 10.09
N GLN A 135 -16.93 -15.52 10.84
CA GLN A 135 -17.65 -14.30 10.49
C GLN A 135 -16.74 -13.08 10.66
N PHE A 136 -15.93 -13.03 11.73
CA PHE A 136 -14.93 -11.97 11.92
C PHE A 136 -13.90 -11.94 10.79
N LEU A 137 -13.39 -13.11 10.39
CA LEU A 137 -12.43 -13.20 9.28
C LEU A 137 -13.03 -12.72 7.95
N ARG A 138 -14.26 -13.11 7.64
CA ARG A 138 -14.96 -12.64 6.43
C ARG A 138 -15.25 -11.14 6.49
N ALA A 139 -15.62 -10.62 7.66
CA ALA A 139 -15.87 -9.20 7.86
C ALA A 139 -14.58 -8.37 7.68
N ALA A 140 -13.44 -8.84 8.20
CA ALA A 140 -12.14 -8.20 8.01
C ALA A 140 -11.77 -8.09 6.53
N VAL A 141 -11.91 -9.19 5.77
CA VAL A 141 -11.68 -9.19 4.31
C VAL A 141 -12.63 -8.21 3.60
N LYS A 142 -13.90 -8.17 3.99
CA LYS A 142 -14.88 -7.25 3.41
C LYS A 142 -14.52 -5.79 3.67
N LEU A 143 -14.14 -5.44 4.91
CA LEU A 143 -13.74 -4.08 5.26
C LEU A 143 -12.49 -3.64 4.49
N LEU A 144 -11.51 -4.54 4.29
CA LEU A 144 -10.35 -4.26 3.44
C LEU A 144 -10.76 -4.02 1.97
N GLN A 145 -11.75 -4.76 1.45
CA GLN A 145 -12.27 -4.58 0.09
C GLN A 145 -13.10 -3.30 -0.10
N GLU A 146 -13.66 -2.75 0.98
CA GLU A 146 -14.41 -1.49 0.98
C GLU A 146 -13.49 -0.26 0.99
N CYS A 147 -12.20 -0.43 1.30
CA CYS A 147 -11.21 0.64 1.22
C CYS A 147 -10.81 0.92 -0.23
N THR A 148 -11.01 2.16 -0.69
CA THR A 148 -10.74 2.57 -2.07
C THR A 148 -9.25 2.51 -2.47
N GLU A 149 -8.36 2.67 -1.50
CA GLU A 149 -6.91 2.62 -1.61
C GLU A 149 -6.35 1.20 -1.46
N ILE A 150 -7.23 0.18 -1.39
CA ILE A 150 -6.87 -1.23 -1.34
C ILE A 150 -7.54 -1.94 -2.53
N ARG A 151 -6.80 -2.81 -3.20
CA ARG A 151 -7.32 -3.63 -4.31
C ARG A 151 -6.71 -5.01 -4.33
N ASN A 152 -7.20 -5.87 -5.24
CA ASN A 152 -6.67 -7.22 -5.48
C ASN A 152 -6.59 -8.10 -4.22
N VAL A 153 -7.54 -7.93 -3.28
CA VAL A 153 -7.59 -8.68 -2.03
C VAL A 153 -7.87 -10.16 -2.29
N LYS A 154 -6.95 -11.04 -1.89
CA LYS A 154 -7.06 -12.50 -1.96
C LYS A 154 -6.81 -13.08 -0.57
N ALA A 155 -7.59 -14.07 -0.16
CA ALA A 155 -7.41 -14.77 1.11
C ALA A 155 -7.01 -16.23 0.89
N SER A 156 -6.17 -16.76 1.78
CA SER A 156 -5.84 -18.18 1.81
C SER A 156 -7.03 -19.02 2.29
N LYS A 157 -6.87 -20.35 2.25
CA LYS A 157 -7.73 -21.21 3.07
C LYS A 157 -7.46 -20.96 4.55
N LEU A 158 -8.48 -21.18 5.36
CA LEU A 158 -8.38 -21.06 6.82
C LEU A 158 -7.84 -22.36 7.42
N VAL A 159 -7.00 -22.21 8.45
CA VAL A 159 -6.38 -23.32 9.18
C VAL A 159 -6.69 -23.17 10.67
N GLU A 160 -7.27 -24.20 11.28
CA GLU A 160 -7.48 -24.22 12.73
C GLU A 160 -6.22 -24.68 13.44
N THR A 161 -5.79 -23.95 14.47
CA THR A 161 -4.55 -24.23 15.18
C THR A 161 -4.71 -24.05 16.70
N ALA A 162 -3.93 -24.79 17.48
CA ALA A 162 -3.82 -24.55 18.91
C ALA A 162 -3.29 -23.11 19.19
N PRO A 163 -3.60 -22.53 20.36
CA PRO A 163 -3.05 -21.24 20.76
C PRO A 163 -1.52 -21.26 20.83
N TYR A 164 -0.89 -20.14 20.46
CA TYR A 164 0.55 -19.95 20.57
C TYR A 164 0.87 -18.97 21.72
N GLY A 165 1.84 -19.29 22.57
CA GLY A 165 2.17 -18.50 23.76
C GLY A 165 1.26 -18.80 24.94
N TYR A 166 0.25 -17.96 25.19
CA TYR A 166 -0.75 -18.19 26.25
C TYR A 166 -1.69 -19.33 25.84
N THR A 167 -1.64 -20.48 26.50
CA THR A 167 -2.32 -21.70 26.02
C THR A 167 -3.71 -21.95 26.62
N ASP A 168 -4.07 -21.28 27.72
CA ASP A 168 -5.38 -21.41 28.36
C ASP A 168 -6.44 -20.53 27.66
N GLN A 169 -6.69 -20.83 26.38
CA GLN A 169 -7.65 -20.11 25.53
C GLN A 169 -8.17 -20.98 24.39
N PRO A 170 -9.28 -20.60 23.70
CA PRO A 170 -9.81 -21.35 22.57
C PRO A 170 -8.84 -21.41 21.38
N ALA A 171 -9.01 -22.44 20.55
CA ALA A 171 -8.26 -22.61 19.30
C ALA A 171 -8.49 -21.44 18.33
N PHE A 172 -7.44 -21.08 17.60
CA PHE A 172 -7.48 -20.02 16.59
C PHE A 172 -7.89 -20.57 15.24
N LEU A 173 -8.59 -19.75 14.47
CA LEU A 173 -8.73 -19.89 13.04
C LEU A 173 -7.84 -18.85 12.37
N ASN A 174 -6.83 -19.31 11.64
CA ASN A 174 -5.79 -18.48 11.03
C ASN A 174 -5.85 -18.53 9.50
N GLY A 175 -5.39 -17.45 8.86
CA GLY A 175 -5.28 -17.33 7.41
C GLY A 175 -4.23 -16.28 7.04
N ALA A 176 -4.06 -16.08 5.74
CA ALA A 176 -3.27 -14.99 5.19
C ALA A 176 -4.10 -14.23 4.14
N ILE A 177 -3.77 -12.96 3.95
CA ILE A 177 -4.39 -12.08 2.96
C ILE A 177 -3.28 -11.45 2.11
N GLU A 178 -3.38 -11.55 0.80
CA GLU A 178 -2.59 -10.76 -0.16
C GLU A 178 -3.46 -9.59 -0.63
N LEU A 179 -2.90 -8.39 -0.68
CA LEU A 179 -3.57 -7.20 -1.22
C LEU A 179 -2.58 -6.25 -1.87
N GLU A 180 -3.08 -5.32 -2.69
CA GLU A 180 -2.35 -4.15 -3.13
C GLU A 180 -2.89 -2.90 -2.43
N THR A 181 -2.02 -1.98 -1.99
CA THR A 181 -2.45 -0.72 -1.37
C THR A 181 -1.61 0.50 -1.77
N LEU A 182 -2.18 1.69 -1.65
CA LEU A 182 -1.48 2.98 -1.74
C LEU A 182 -0.96 3.49 -0.39
N PHE A 183 -1.41 2.91 0.72
CA PHE A 183 -1.00 3.31 2.06
C PHE A 183 0.44 2.91 2.34
N THR A 184 1.23 3.79 2.92
CA THR A 184 2.52 3.44 3.55
C THR A 184 2.33 2.35 4.62
N PRO A 185 3.40 1.65 5.04
CA PRO A 185 3.32 0.64 6.10
C PRO A 185 2.62 1.13 7.38
N GLN A 186 2.90 2.36 7.79
CA GLN A 186 2.33 2.99 8.99
C GLN A 186 0.86 3.35 8.80
N GLU A 187 0.48 3.89 7.65
CA GLU A 187 -0.91 4.16 7.33
C GLU A 187 -1.74 2.87 7.27
N LEU A 188 -1.19 1.80 6.68
CA LEU A 188 -1.85 0.50 6.66
C LEU A 188 -2.00 -0.07 8.08
N LEU A 189 -0.99 0.10 8.95
CA LEU A 189 -1.08 -0.29 10.36
C LEU A 189 -2.24 0.43 11.08
N ILE A 190 -2.45 1.71 10.80
CA ILE A 190 -3.59 2.47 11.34
C ILE A 190 -4.92 1.90 10.81
N VAL A 191 -4.99 1.59 9.52
CA VAL A 191 -6.19 1.01 8.89
C VAL A 191 -6.54 -0.34 9.49
N ILE A 192 -5.58 -1.26 9.62
CA ILE A 192 -5.85 -2.58 10.22
C ILE A 192 -6.25 -2.45 11.69
N HIS A 193 -5.62 -1.57 12.47
CA HIS A 193 -6.03 -1.31 13.85
C HIS A 193 -7.47 -0.79 13.95
N LYS A 194 -7.89 0.06 13.01
CA LYS A 194 -9.28 0.52 12.94
C LYS A 194 -10.23 -0.63 12.64
N ILE A 195 -9.91 -1.48 11.65
CA ILE A 195 -10.70 -2.68 11.32
C ILE A 195 -10.84 -3.60 12.53
N GLU A 196 -9.75 -3.80 13.28
CA GLU A 196 -9.78 -4.60 14.51
C GLU A 196 -10.71 -4.02 15.56
N ALA A 197 -10.64 -2.71 15.78
CA ALA A 197 -11.50 -2.01 16.73
C ALA A 197 -12.99 -2.09 16.32
N ASP A 198 -13.29 -1.89 15.03
CA ASP A 198 -14.64 -2.00 14.47
C ASP A 198 -15.21 -3.42 14.61
N LEU A 199 -14.34 -4.44 14.65
CA LEU A 199 -14.68 -5.85 14.88
C LEU A 199 -14.56 -6.27 16.36
N GLY A 200 -14.47 -5.31 17.29
CA GLY A 200 -14.56 -5.54 18.73
C GLY A 200 -13.29 -6.10 19.37
N ARG A 201 -12.10 -5.87 18.80
CA ARG A 201 -10.84 -6.26 19.44
C ARG A 201 -10.57 -5.39 20.67
N GLU A 202 -10.49 -6.02 21.84
CA GLU A 202 -10.06 -5.38 23.09
C GLU A 202 -8.63 -5.79 23.46
N ARG A 203 -7.76 -4.82 23.76
CA ARG A 203 -6.34 -5.06 24.11
C ARG A 203 -6.15 -5.11 25.63
N VAL A 204 -6.72 -6.13 26.26
CA VAL A 204 -6.68 -6.29 27.75
C VAL A 204 -5.46 -7.08 28.23
N ILE A 205 -5.12 -8.17 27.53
CA ILE A 205 -4.02 -9.09 27.90
C ILE A 205 -3.10 -9.26 26.68
N HIS A 206 -1.78 -9.16 26.89
CA HIS A 206 -0.81 -9.46 25.83
C HIS A 206 -0.94 -10.92 25.38
N TRP A 207 -1.16 -11.14 24.08
CA TRP A 207 -1.49 -12.44 23.46
C TRP A 207 -2.79 -13.11 23.95
N GLY A 208 -3.66 -12.36 24.61
CA GLY A 208 -4.96 -12.86 25.04
C GLY A 208 -5.93 -13.17 23.88
N PRO A 209 -7.09 -13.75 24.19
CA PRO A 209 -8.14 -14.03 23.22
C PRO A 209 -8.63 -12.75 22.53
N ARG A 210 -8.95 -12.85 21.24
CA ARG A 210 -9.34 -11.71 20.40
C ARG A 210 -10.32 -12.11 19.31
N THR A 211 -11.23 -11.19 18.99
CA THR A 211 -12.23 -11.34 17.93
C THR A 211 -11.56 -11.41 16.56
N ILE A 212 -10.53 -10.59 16.34
CA ILE A 212 -9.72 -10.57 15.13
C ILE A 212 -8.31 -10.04 15.44
N ASP A 213 -7.34 -10.45 14.65
CA ASP A 213 -5.94 -10.05 14.68
C ASP A 213 -5.45 -9.93 13.24
N LEU A 214 -4.91 -8.78 12.86
CA LEU A 214 -4.33 -8.51 11.54
C LEU A 214 -2.89 -8.03 11.74
N ASP A 215 -1.92 -8.80 11.25
CA ASP A 215 -0.50 -8.45 11.32
C ASP A 215 0.08 -8.28 9.92
N ILE A 216 0.84 -7.21 9.68
CA ILE A 216 1.60 -7.04 8.44
C ILE A 216 2.80 -7.98 8.47
N VAL A 217 2.84 -8.95 7.55
CA VAL A 217 3.93 -9.94 7.47
C VAL A 217 4.99 -9.52 6.47
N PHE A 218 4.59 -9.14 5.26
CA PHE A 218 5.48 -8.61 4.22
C PHE A 218 4.85 -7.38 3.60
N TYR A 219 5.69 -6.44 3.19
CA TYR A 219 5.30 -5.24 2.46
C TYR A 219 6.34 -5.04 1.36
N ASP A 220 5.99 -5.37 0.11
CA ASP A 220 6.94 -5.56 -0.98
C ASP A 220 8.19 -6.33 -0.50
N ASP A 221 9.39 -5.80 -0.74
CA ASP A 221 10.68 -6.27 -0.22
C ASP A 221 11.22 -5.35 0.89
N GLU A 222 10.36 -4.49 1.47
CA GLU A 222 10.74 -3.51 2.48
C GLU A 222 11.22 -4.18 3.78
N ILE A 223 12.19 -3.52 4.42
CA ILE A 223 12.64 -3.83 5.77
C ILE A 223 12.36 -2.61 6.64
N VAL A 224 11.32 -2.70 7.47
CA VAL A 224 10.92 -1.65 8.42
C VAL A 224 11.33 -2.09 9.81
N ALA A 225 11.99 -1.20 10.56
CA ALA A 225 12.44 -1.45 11.92
C ALA A 225 12.12 -0.23 12.81
N GLU A 226 10.84 -0.03 13.09
CA GLU A 226 10.32 1.06 13.90
C GLU A 226 9.75 0.53 15.22
N PRO A 227 9.64 1.36 16.28
CA PRO A 227 9.17 0.90 17.59
C PRO A 227 7.79 0.22 17.57
N GLU A 228 6.91 0.66 16.68
CA GLU A 228 5.53 0.17 16.59
C GLU A 228 5.29 -0.79 15.41
N LEU A 229 6.26 -0.94 14.50
CA LEU A 229 6.13 -1.75 13.29
C LEU A 229 7.47 -2.32 12.83
N ILE A 230 7.52 -3.65 12.70
CA ILE A 230 8.67 -4.35 12.13
C ILE A 230 8.21 -5.22 10.97
N ILE A 231 8.82 -5.03 9.80
CA ILE A 231 8.54 -5.76 8.57
C ILE A 231 9.87 -6.27 8.00
N PRO A 232 9.97 -7.54 7.58
CA PRO A 232 8.98 -8.60 7.75
C PRO A 232 8.68 -8.89 9.23
N HIS A 233 7.49 -9.40 9.53
CA HIS A 233 7.08 -9.64 10.91
C HIS A 233 8.12 -10.53 11.64
N VAL A 234 8.66 -10.03 12.76
CA VAL A 234 9.85 -10.56 13.46
C VAL A 234 9.88 -12.05 13.75
N ASP A 235 8.71 -12.64 13.98
CA ASP A 235 8.55 -14.02 14.43
C ASP A 235 7.84 -14.90 13.40
N MET A 236 7.66 -14.44 12.15
CA MET A 236 6.92 -15.18 11.13
C MET A 236 7.54 -16.57 10.84
N GLN A 237 8.87 -16.66 10.85
CA GLN A 237 9.65 -17.85 10.54
C GLN A 237 9.51 -18.97 11.57
N ASN A 238 9.02 -18.66 12.77
CA ASN A 238 8.82 -19.62 13.86
C ASN A 238 7.35 -20.05 14.00
N ARG A 239 6.44 -19.53 13.17
CA ARG A 239 4.99 -19.72 13.31
C ARG A 239 4.41 -20.48 12.12
N LEU A 240 4.16 -21.78 12.28
CA LEU A 240 3.50 -22.58 11.23
C LEU A 240 2.11 -22.04 10.86
N PHE A 241 1.36 -21.51 11.83
CA PHE A 241 0.05 -20.92 11.55
C PHE A 241 0.11 -19.63 10.71
N VAL A 242 1.29 -19.02 10.55
CA VAL A 242 1.54 -17.90 9.63
C VAL A 242 2.11 -18.42 8.30
N LEU A 243 3.08 -19.34 8.34
CA LEU A 243 3.75 -19.87 7.16
C LEU A 243 2.85 -20.77 6.31
N GLU A 244 1.95 -21.57 6.91
CA GLU A 244 1.05 -22.46 6.18
C GLU A 244 0.07 -21.68 5.30
N PRO A 245 -0.66 -20.65 5.83
CA PRO A 245 -1.51 -19.82 4.99
C PRO A 245 -0.75 -19.01 3.94
N LEU A 246 0.42 -18.43 4.28
CA LEU A 246 1.25 -17.69 3.34
C LEU A 246 1.76 -18.57 2.20
N PHE A 247 2.14 -19.81 2.48
CA PHE A 247 2.57 -20.76 1.46
C PHE A 247 1.49 -21.01 0.40
N MET A 248 0.20 -20.91 0.75
CA MET A 248 -0.90 -21.05 -0.21
C MET A 248 -1.03 -19.85 -1.16
N LEU A 249 -0.56 -18.67 -0.76
CA LEU A 249 -0.64 -17.44 -1.54
C LEU A 249 0.65 -17.14 -2.30
N CYS A 250 1.79 -17.21 -1.61
CA CYS A 250 3.07 -16.71 -2.12
C CYS A 250 4.26 -17.63 -1.77
N PRO A 251 4.25 -18.92 -2.19
CA PRO A 251 5.28 -19.88 -1.81
C PRO A 251 6.69 -19.46 -2.25
N GLY A 252 6.79 -18.70 -3.35
CA GLY A 252 8.04 -18.18 -3.90
C GLY A 252 8.49 -16.82 -3.34
N LYS A 253 7.69 -16.16 -2.48
CA LYS A 253 8.09 -14.87 -1.89
C LYS A 253 9.34 -15.06 -1.05
N VAL A 254 10.39 -14.30 -1.36
CA VAL A 254 11.66 -14.33 -0.63
C VAL A 254 11.56 -13.40 0.56
N HIS A 255 11.94 -13.89 1.74
CA HIS A 255 12.09 -13.08 2.92
C HIS A 255 13.33 -12.16 2.75
N PRO A 256 13.19 -10.82 2.79
CA PRO A 256 14.28 -9.91 2.45
C PRO A 256 15.48 -9.99 3.40
N VAL A 257 15.27 -10.34 4.67
CA VAL A 257 16.36 -10.57 5.65
C VAL A 257 16.96 -11.99 5.60
N LEU A 258 16.12 -13.03 5.61
CA LEU A 258 16.59 -14.42 5.71
C LEU A 258 17.03 -15.02 4.36
N HIS A 259 16.70 -14.34 3.25
CA HIS A 259 16.95 -14.78 1.87
C HIS A 259 16.46 -16.21 1.57
N LYS A 260 15.35 -16.59 2.21
CA LYS A 260 14.67 -17.86 2.00
C LYS A 260 13.26 -17.62 1.52
N THR A 261 12.75 -18.49 0.67
CA THR A 261 11.35 -18.44 0.25
C THR A 261 10.43 -18.84 1.40
N VAL A 262 9.17 -18.40 1.35
CA VAL A 262 8.12 -18.88 2.27
C VAL A 262 8.07 -20.41 2.29
N ALA A 263 8.20 -21.07 1.13
CA ALA A 263 8.26 -22.52 1.03
C ALA A 263 9.44 -23.14 1.81
N GLN A 264 10.64 -22.55 1.71
CA GLN A 264 11.82 -23.01 2.45
C GLN A 264 11.65 -22.82 3.97
N LEU A 265 11.21 -21.64 4.41
CA LEU A 265 10.98 -21.36 5.83
C LEU A 265 9.98 -22.34 6.45
N ARG A 266 8.87 -22.59 5.74
CA ARG A 266 7.85 -23.57 6.16
C ARG A 266 8.45 -24.98 6.30
N GLN A 267 9.18 -25.44 5.29
CA GLN A 267 9.75 -26.79 5.30
C GLN A 267 10.77 -26.98 6.43
N GLU A 268 11.61 -25.97 6.69
CA GLU A 268 12.57 -25.99 7.79
C GLU A 268 11.88 -26.08 9.16
N LEU A 269 10.79 -25.33 9.35
CA LEU A 269 10.05 -25.36 10.60
C LEU A 269 9.35 -26.70 10.83
N ILE A 270 8.72 -27.29 9.80
CA ILE A 270 8.12 -28.64 9.89
C ILE A 270 9.18 -29.67 10.26
N SER A 271 10.36 -29.59 9.64
CA SER A 271 11.45 -30.55 9.87
C SER A 271 12.01 -30.46 11.29
N LYS A 272 12.03 -29.26 11.89
CA LYS A 272 12.42 -29.06 13.30
C LYS A 272 11.43 -29.70 14.26
N SER A 273 10.12 -29.54 14.02
CA SER A 273 9.06 -30.09 14.89
C SER A 273 8.92 -31.62 14.84
N GLN A 274 9.46 -32.28 13.81
CA GLN A 274 9.47 -33.74 13.70
C GLN A 274 10.69 -34.39 14.35
N ASN A 275 11.76 -33.62 14.59
CA ASN A 275 13.03 -34.10 15.11
C ASN A 275 13.27 -33.74 16.59
N GLY A 276 12.30 -33.11 17.25
CA GLY A 276 12.32 -32.76 18.68
C GLY A 276 11.09 -33.30 19.38
#